data_AF-A0A7C0U4X5-F1
#
_entry.id   AF-A0A7C0U4X5-F1
#
_cell.length_a   1.000
_cell.length_b   1.000
_cell.length_c   1.000
_cell.angle_alpha   90.00
_cell.angle_beta   90.00
_cell.angle_gamma   90.00
#
_symmetry.space_group_name_H-M   'P 1'
#
loop_
_entity.id
_entity.type
_entity.pdbx_description
1 polymer ?
#
loop_
_entity_poly.entity_id
_entity_poly.type
_entity_poly.pdbx_seq_one_letter_code
_entity_poly.pdbx_strand_id
1 'polypeptide(L)' 'MKESLKIFKALCDETRLKIVEFLLNGERCVCEIVPFTKRTQSTVSI' A
#
# COMPACT_ATOMS: atom_id res chain seq x y z
N MET A 1 11.74 11.94 16.26
CA MET A 1 11.19 10.59 16.52
C MET A 1 9.72 10.42 16.11
N LYS A 2 8.80 11.32 16.45
CA LYS A 2 7.35 11.13 16.17
C LYS A 2 7.02 10.89 14.68
N GLU A 3 7.69 11.58 13.76
CA GLU A 3 7.44 11.40 12.31
C GLU A 3 7.95 10.04 11.79
N SER A 4 9.16 9.63 12.13
CA SER A 4 9.68 8.31 11.77
C SER A 4 8.78 7.19 12.30
N LEU A 5 8.25 7.32 13.52
CA LEU A 5 7.28 6.36 14.07
C LEU A 5 6.00 6.25 13.23
N LYS A 6 5.47 7.38 12.71
CA LYS A 6 4.31 7.36 11.81
C LYS A 6 4.62 6.63 10.50
N ILE A 7 5.79 6.89 9.93
CA ILE A 7 6.24 6.26 8.67
C ILE A 7 6.41 4.75 8.88
N PHE A 8 7.11 4.32 9.93
CA PHE A 8 7.31 2.90 10.18
C PHE A 8 6.00 2.19 10.52
N LYS A 9 5.09 2.84 11.25
CA LYS A 9 3.73 2.31 11.48
C LYS A 9 2.91 2.19 10.20
N ALA A 10 3.15 3.06 9.22
CA ALA A 10 2.53 2.98 7.92
C ALA A 10 3.09 1.84 7.06
N LEU A 11 4.40 1.63 7.11
CA LEU A 11 5.11 0.63 6.31
C LEU A 11 5.09 -0.79 6.91
N CYS A 12 4.71 -0.95 8.18
CA CYS A 12 4.62 -2.26 8.82
C CYS A 12 3.39 -3.09 8.42
N ASP A 13 2.46 -2.51 7.65
CA ASP A 13 1.33 -3.25 7.09
C ASP A 13 1.71 -3.87 5.74
N GLU A 14 1.53 -5.19 5.62
CA GLU A 14 1.91 -5.96 4.44
C GLU A 14 1.21 -5.46 3.15
N THR A 15 -0.08 -5.08 3.25
CA THR A 15 -0.85 -4.60 2.10
C THR A 15 -0.32 -3.26 1.64
N ARG A 16 -0.07 -2.33 2.56
CA ARG A 16 0.52 -1.03 2.25
C ARG A 16 1.91 -1.15 1.66
N LEU A 17 2.73 -2.07 2.18
CA LEU A 17 4.07 -2.31 1.65
C LEU A 17 4.02 -2.82 0.19
N LYS A 18 3.11 -3.76 -0.11
CA LYS A 18 2.86 -4.22 -1.50
C LYS A 18 2.40 -3.08 -2.41
N ILE A 19 1.52 -2.21 -1.93
CA ILE A 19 1.06 -1.04 -2.71
C ILE A 19 2.23 -0.11 -3.02
N VAL A 20 3.06 0.20 -2.03
CA VAL A 20 4.26 1.05 -2.24
C VAL A 20 5.20 0.40 -3.25
N GLU A 21 5.53 -0.87 -3.09
CA GLU A 21 6.39 -1.62 -4.02
C GLU A 21 5.85 -1.58 -5.46
N PHE A 22 4.54 -1.75 -5.63
CA PHE A 22 3.92 -1.71 -6.95
C PHE A 22 4.00 -0.34 -7.62
N LEU A 23 3.86 0.73 -6.82
CA LEU A 23 3.94 2.12 -7.27
C LEU A 23 5.37 2.62 -7.53
N LEU A 24 6.41 1.92 -7.04
CA LEU A 24 7.80 2.25 -7.40
C LEU A 24 8.06 2.14 -8.91
N ASN A 25 7.25 1.35 -9.62
CA ASN A 25 7.34 1.16 -11.07
C ASN A 25 6.47 2.16 -11.87
N GLY A 26 5.90 3.17 -11.22
CA GLY A 26 5.05 4.19 -11.83
C GLY A 26 3.64 4.24 -11.27
N GLU A 27 2.83 5.18 -11.76
CA GLU A 27 1.42 5.30 -11.38
C GLU A 27 0.63 4.05 -11.82
N ARG A 28 -0.34 3.65 -11.00
CA ARG A 28 -1.15 2.45 -11.21
C ARG A 28 -2.61 2.74 -10.92
N CYS A 29 -3.49 2.14 -11.71
CA CYS A 29 -4.92 2.21 -11.45
C CYS A 29 -5.30 1.26 -10.31
N VAL A 30 -6.33 1.63 -9.53
CA VAL A 30 -6.85 0.79 -8.44
C VAL A 30 -7.29 -0.60 -8.91
N CYS A 31 -7.75 -0.71 -10.17
CA CYS A 31 -8.12 -2.00 -10.76
C CYS A 31 -6.92 -2.94 -10.97
N GLU A 32 -5.70 -2.43 -11.01
CA GLU A 32 -4.46 -3.20 -11.03
C GLU A 32 -3.99 -3.55 -9.60
N ILE A 33 -4.20 -2.64 -8.64
CA ILE A 33 -3.74 -2.79 -7.25
C ILE A 33 -4.52 -3.87 -6.49
N VAL A 34 -5.86 -3.92 -6.66
CA VAL A 34 -6.73 -4.91 -6.00
C VAL A 34 -6.30 -6.36 -6.31
N PRO A 35 -6.15 -6.79 -7.59
CA PRO A 35 -5.68 -8.15 -7.89
C PRO A 35 -4.22 -8.39 -7.49
N PHE A 36 -3.35 -7.37 -7.56
CA PHE A 36 -1.95 -7.48 -7.13
C PHE A 36 -1.82 -7.77 -5.64
N THR A 37 -2.57 -7.04 -4.81
CA THR A 37 -2.55 -7.20 -3.34
C THR A 37 -3.32 -8.42 -2.84
N LYS A 38 -4.20 -9.00 -3.68
CA LYS A 38 -5.14 -10.08 -3.31
C LYS A 38 -6.04 -9.70 -2.12
N ARG A 39 -6.38 -8.42 -2.00
CA ARG A 39 -7.28 -7.88 -0.98
C ARG A 39 -8.58 -7.39 -1.61
N THR A 40 -9.58 -7.12 -0.78
CA THR A 40 -10.81 -6.47 -1.24
C THR A 40 -10.56 -4.99 -1.55
N GLN A 41 -11.36 -4.42 -2.44
CA GLN A 41 -11.28 -2.98 -2.75
C GLN A 41 -11.42 -2.12 -1.49
N SER A 42 -12.31 -2.49 -0.56
CA SER A 42 -12.47 -1.79 0.71
C SER A 42 -11.18 -1.72 1.52
N THR A 43 -10.38 -2.79 1.55
CA THR A 43 -9.09 -2.78 2.27
C THR A 43 -8.02 -1.93 1.57
N VAL A 44 -8.08 -1.79 0.24
CA VAL A 44 -7.12 -0.99 -0.53
C VAL A 44 -7.45 0.52 -0.47
N SER A 45 -8.73 0.88 -0.34
CA SER A 45 -9.21 2.26 -0.37
C SER A 45 -9.41 2.92 1.01
N ILE A 46 -9.14 2.22 2.11
CA ILE A 46 -9.24 2.70 3.51
C ILE A 46 -7.84 2.98 4.07
#